data_AF-Q1K803-F1
#
_entry.id   AF-Q1K803-F1
#
_cell.length_a   1.000
_cell.length_b   1.000
_cell.length_c   1.000
_cell.angle_alpha   90.00
_cell.angle_beta   90.00
_cell.angle_gamma   90.00
#
_symmetry.space_group_name_H-M   'P 1'
#
loop_
_entity.id
_entity.type
_entity.pdbx_description
1 polymer ?
#
loop_
_entity_poly.entity_id
_entity_poly.type
_entity_poly.pdbx_seq_one_letter_code
_entity_poly.pdbx_strand_id
1 'polypeptide(L)'
;MDAPIQLSLPLPRSVDTRIYIQLTAKSKAVVLFLTTASAEEATSPTPLGSFVYALPDRYNPTQPLSTPLCTVEPTLEFTTRLAKLITRRTQLPTYVGNSVSFASAGLGGTVEEEMEAFKQVAELVLSKLEFANATPNGVQS
;
A
#
# COMPACT_ATOMS: atom_id res chain seq x y z
N MET A 1 12.45 -16.86 -5.98
CA MET A 1 12.04 -15.55 -5.43
C MET A 1 10.81 -15.12 -6.19
N ASP A 2 9.63 -15.06 -5.55
CA ASP A 2 8.42 -14.60 -6.25
C ASP A 2 8.58 -13.14 -6.68
N ALA A 3 8.33 -12.87 -7.95
CA ALA A 3 8.43 -11.55 -8.55
C ALA A 3 7.35 -10.62 -7.97
N PRO A 4 7.67 -9.33 -7.75
CA PRO A 4 6.69 -8.38 -7.25
C PRO A 4 5.59 -8.13 -8.29
N ILE A 5 4.34 -8.07 -7.83
CA ILE A 5 3.18 -7.67 -8.63
C ILE A 5 3.18 -6.14 -8.70
N GLN A 6 3.26 -5.61 -9.91
CA GLN A 6 3.20 -4.16 -10.16
C GLN A 6 1.79 -3.77 -10.62
N LEU A 7 1.21 -2.76 -9.98
CA LEU A 7 -0.12 -2.26 -10.28
C LEU A 7 -0.08 -0.73 -10.34
N SER A 8 -1.05 -0.12 -11.01
CA SER A 8 -1.26 1.31 -10.91
C SER A 8 -2.74 1.67 -11.00
N LEU A 9 -3.11 2.78 -10.38
CA LEU A 9 -4.45 3.36 -10.45
C LEU A 9 -4.34 4.89 -10.51
N PRO A 10 -5.30 5.58 -11.14
CA PRO A 10 -5.29 7.04 -11.21
C PRO A 10 -5.41 7.64 -9.80
N LEU A 11 -4.66 8.70 -9.52
CA LEU A 11 -4.85 9.48 -8.30
C LEU A 11 -6.26 10.13 -8.36
N PRO A 12 -7.07 10.12 -7.28
CA PRO A 12 -8.42 10.66 -7.33
C PRO A 12 -8.44 12.09 -7.85
N ARG A 13 -9.34 12.32 -8.83
CA ARG A 13 -9.60 13.63 -9.43
C ARG A 13 -8.37 14.31 -10.06
N SER A 14 -7.30 13.55 -10.29
CA SER A 14 -6.12 14.00 -11.03
C SER A 14 -6.22 13.53 -12.49
N VAL A 15 -5.68 14.34 -13.41
CA VAL A 15 -5.69 14.03 -14.85
C VAL A 15 -4.52 13.15 -15.24
N ASP A 16 -3.31 13.44 -14.71
CA ASP A 16 -2.06 12.83 -15.18
C ASP A 16 -1.24 12.13 -14.08
N THR A 17 -1.68 12.18 -12.82
CA THR A 17 -0.96 11.54 -11.71
C THR A 17 -1.54 10.16 -11.40
N ARG A 18 -0.66 9.18 -11.20
CA ARG A 18 -1.04 7.81 -10.85
C ARG A 18 -0.39 7.37 -9.54
N ILE A 19 -1.10 6.53 -8.79
CA ILE A 19 -0.55 5.76 -7.68
C ILE A 19 0.01 4.47 -8.26
N TYR A 20 1.31 4.26 -8.07
CA TYR A 20 2.02 3.04 -8.40
C TYR A 20 2.18 2.17 -7.15
N ILE A 21 1.95 0.88 -7.33
CA ILE A 21 1.90 -0.10 -6.26
C ILE A 21 2.82 -1.24 -6.63
N GLN A 22 3.73 -1.58 -5.73
CA GLN A 22 4.53 -2.78 -5.81
C GLN A 22 4.18 -3.71 -4.64
N LEU A 23 3.52 -4.82 -4.94
CA LEU A 23 3.05 -5.79 -3.97
C LEU A 23 3.87 -7.08 -4.06
N THR A 24 4.43 -7.53 -2.94
CA THR A 24 5.08 -8.84 -2.82
C THR A 24 4.39 -9.65 -1.73
N ALA A 25 3.68 -10.71 -2.13
CA ALA A 25 3.16 -11.70 -1.21
C ALA A 25 4.22 -12.78 -0.96
N LYS A 26 4.55 -13.05 0.30
CA LYS A 26 5.39 -14.18 0.73
C LYS A 26 4.56 -15.10 1.60
N SER A 27 5.02 -16.34 1.79
CA SER A 27 4.33 -17.33 2.63
C SER A 27 4.15 -16.90 4.10
N LYS A 28 4.97 -15.96 4.59
CA LYS A 28 4.95 -15.49 6.00
C LYS A 28 4.83 -13.98 6.18
N ALA A 29 4.72 -13.20 5.10
CA ALA A 29 4.64 -11.74 5.18
C ALA A 29 4.11 -11.13 3.89
N VAL A 30 3.59 -9.91 3.99
CA VAL A 30 3.23 -9.06 2.86
C VAL A 30 4.16 -7.85 2.85
N VAL A 31 4.67 -7.47 1.68
CA VAL A 31 5.43 -6.23 1.48
C VAL A 31 4.74 -5.40 0.42
N LEU A 32 4.45 -4.15 0.75
CA LEU A 32 3.74 -3.20 -0.11
C LEU A 32 4.54 -1.89 -0.20
N PHE A 33 4.81 -1.42 -1.41
CA PHE A 33 5.34 -0.08 -1.65
C PHE A 33 4.37 0.72 -2.51
N LEU A 34 4.20 1.99 -2.15
CA LEU A 34 3.28 2.94 -2.76
C LEU A 34 4.03 4.23 -3.09
N THR A 35 3.81 4.75 -4.29
CA THR A 35 4.31 6.06 -4.69
C THR A 35 3.38 6.70 -5.71
N THR A 36 3.45 8.01 -5.85
CA THR A 36 2.82 8.73 -6.96
C THR A 36 3.87 9.21 -7.93
N ALA A 37 3.54 9.20 -9.21
CA ALA A 37 4.31 9.92 -10.22
C ALA A 37 3.36 10.48 -11.28
N SER A 38 3.65 11.70 -11.73
CA SER A 38 3.11 12.28 -12.96
C SER A 38 4.02 11.91 -14.15
N ALA A 39 3.55 12.19 -15.37
CA ALA A 39 4.35 11.98 -16.59
C ALA A 39 5.67 12.79 -16.57
N GLU A 40 5.69 13.94 -15.91
CA GLU A 40 6.86 14.83 -15.82
C GLU A 40 7.87 14.36 -14.75
N GLU A 41 7.39 13.67 -13.71
CA GLU A 41 8.20 13.20 -12.58
C GLU A 41 8.74 11.77 -12.76
N ALA A 42 8.34 11.06 -13.82
CA ALA A 42 8.68 9.65 -14.02
C ALA A 42 10.20 9.36 -14.07
N THR A 43 11.03 10.38 -14.31
CA THR A 43 12.50 10.23 -14.37
C THR A 43 13.23 10.67 -13.10
N SER A 44 12.56 11.25 -12.11
CA SER A 44 13.20 11.66 -10.84
C SER A 44 12.94 10.63 -9.74
N PRO A 45 13.94 10.33 -8.90
CA PRO A 45 13.73 9.44 -7.77
C PRO A 45 12.85 10.12 -6.71
N THR A 46 11.68 9.55 -6.44
CA THR A 46 10.79 10.03 -5.36
C THR A 46 11.44 9.76 -4.00
N PRO A 47 11.44 10.73 -3.07
CA PRO A 47 11.95 10.51 -1.71
C PRO A 47 11.17 9.38 -1.02
N LEU A 48 11.87 8.60 -0.21
CA LEU A 48 11.25 7.58 0.63
C LEU A 48 10.35 8.27 1.66
N GLY A 49 9.05 7.96 1.64
CA GLY A 49 8.12 8.42 2.66
C GLY A 49 8.12 7.51 3.90
N SER A 50 6.97 7.36 4.55
CA SER A 50 6.88 6.53 5.76
C SER A 50 7.02 5.05 5.46
N PHE A 51 7.59 4.30 6.40
CA PHE A 51 7.69 2.84 6.34
C PHE A 51 7.21 2.25 7.67
N VAL A 52 6.17 1.42 7.62
CA VAL A 52 5.51 0.86 8.80
C VAL A 52 5.46 -0.66 8.71
N TYR A 53 5.79 -1.30 9.83
CA TYR A 53 5.56 -2.72 10.04
C TYR A 53 4.31 -2.92 10.90
N ALA A 54 3.50 -3.91 10.57
CA ALA A 54 2.37 -4.34 11.38
C ALA A 54 2.34 -5.87 11.50
N LEU A 55 1.84 -6.37 12.64
CA LEU A 55 1.67 -7.80 12.88
C LEU A 55 0.32 -8.10 13.54
N PRO A 56 -0.22 -9.31 13.34
CA PRO A 56 -1.44 -9.72 14.02
C PRO A 56 -1.24 -9.74 15.53
N ASP A 57 -2.20 -9.20 16.27
CA ASP A 57 -2.28 -9.40 17.71
C ASP A 57 -3.06 -10.69 17.97
N ARG A 58 -2.43 -11.65 18.65
CA ARG A 58 -3.03 -12.95 18.98
C ARG A 58 -4.09 -12.84 20.07
N TYR A 59 -4.03 -11.81 20.90
CA TYR A 59 -4.98 -11.57 21.99
C TYR A 59 -6.16 -10.72 21.52
N ASN A 60 -5.93 -9.81 20.58
CA ASN A 60 -6.98 -9.01 19.95
C ASN A 60 -6.86 -8.98 18.41
N PRO A 61 -7.36 -10.00 17.70
CA PRO A 61 -7.22 -10.12 16.24
C PRO A 61 -7.82 -8.95 15.44
N THR A 62 -8.71 -8.16 16.05
CA THR A 62 -9.33 -6.99 15.41
C THR A 62 -8.43 -5.75 15.40
N GLN A 63 -7.36 -5.76 16.22
CA GLN A 63 -6.49 -4.61 16.47
C GLN A 63 -5.01 -5.00 16.31
N PRO A 64 -4.50 -5.08 15.07
CA PRO A 64 -3.08 -5.34 14.83
C PRO A 64 -2.16 -4.32 15.50
N LEU A 65 -1.00 -4.80 15.92
CA LEU A 65 0.09 -3.97 16.41
C LEU A 65 0.85 -3.37 15.22
N SER A 66 1.33 -2.14 15.36
CA SER A 66 2.09 -1.45 14.31
C SER A 66 3.27 -0.70 14.91
N THR A 67 4.40 -0.72 14.21
CA THR A 67 5.62 -0.01 14.57
C THR A 67 6.10 0.78 13.34
N PRO A 68 6.15 2.11 13.40
CA PRO A 68 6.79 2.89 12.35
C PRO A 68 8.30 2.66 12.39
N LEU A 69 8.87 2.27 11.25
CA LEU A 69 10.30 2.05 11.04
C LEU A 69 10.98 3.29 10.44
N CYS A 70 10.25 4.03 9.61
CA CYS A 70 10.63 5.34 9.11
C CYS A 70 9.42 6.28 9.21
N THR A 71 9.61 7.46 9.78
CA THR A 71 8.54 8.42 10.06
C THR A 71 8.69 9.65 9.17
N VAL A 72 7.72 9.84 8.25
CA VAL A 72 7.58 11.05 7.43
C VAL A 72 6.15 11.54 7.57
N GLU A 73 5.97 12.62 8.34
CA GLU A 73 4.67 13.07 8.88
C GLU A 73 3.51 13.04 7.85
N PRO A 74 3.65 13.58 6.62
CA PRO A 74 2.54 13.64 5.66
C PRO A 74 1.99 12.28 5.20
N THR A 75 2.75 11.19 5.38
CA THR A 75 2.37 9.85 4.91
C THR A 75 2.12 8.87 6.05
N LEU A 76 2.46 9.23 7.30
CA LEU A 76 2.54 8.29 8.41
C LEU A 76 1.18 7.66 8.76
N GLU A 77 0.13 8.47 8.85
CA GLU A 77 -1.21 8.00 9.21
C GLU A 77 -1.74 7.03 8.14
N PHE A 78 -1.70 7.43 6.88
CA PHE A 78 -2.12 6.59 5.74
C PHE A 78 -1.39 5.24 5.74
N THR A 79 -0.06 5.27 5.89
CA THR A 79 0.78 4.07 5.91
C THR A 79 0.42 3.14 7.05
N THR A 80 0.23 3.70 8.25
CA THR A 80 -0.13 2.94 9.45
C THR A 80 -1.50 2.29 9.31
N ARG A 81 -2.50 3.04 8.84
CA ARG A 81 -3.86 2.53 8.63
C ARG A 81 -3.88 1.40 7.61
N LEU A 82 -3.13 1.54 6.52
CA LEU A 82 -3.07 0.53 5.47
C LEU A 82 -2.35 -0.74 5.93
N ALA A 83 -1.22 -0.60 6.62
CA ALA A 83 -0.48 -1.73 7.20
C ALA A 83 -1.34 -2.56 8.15
N LYS A 84 -2.07 -1.88 9.05
CA LYS A 84 -3.00 -2.52 9.99
C LYS A 84 -4.17 -3.17 9.28
N LEU A 85 -4.75 -2.51 8.26
CA LEU A 85 -5.87 -3.07 7.50
C LEU A 85 -5.48 -4.38 6.81
N ILE A 86 -4.36 -4.39 6.09
CA ILE A 86 -3.87 -5.57 5.37
C ILE A 86 -3.53 -6.69 6.35
N THR A 87 -2.82 -6.36 7.44
CA THR A 87 -2.49 -7.33 8.50
C THR A 87 -3.74 -7.97 9.11
N ARG A 88 -4.77 -7.17 9.42
CA ARG A 88 -6.03 -7.66 9.98
C ARG A 88 -6.75 -8.61 9.01
N ARG A 89 -6.72 -8.31 7.71
CA ARG A 89 -7.41 -9.10 6.69
C ARG A 89 -6.69 -10.39 6.32
N THR A 90 -5.36 -10.34 6.26
CA THR A 90 -4.53 -11.47 5.85
C THR A 90 -4.06 -12.35 7.01
N GLN A 91 -4.09 -11.82 8.24
CA GLN A 91 -3.45 -12.43 9.41
C GLN A 91 -1.96 -12.71 9.21
N LEU A 92 -1.30 -11.93 8.33
CA LEU A 92 0.14 -11.98 8.08
C LEU A 92 0.82 -10.68 8.50
N PRO A 93 2.07 -10.75 9.01
CA PRO A 93 2.92 -9.58 9.16
C PRO A 93 3.00 -8.79 7.85
N THR A 94 2.83 -7.48 7.91
CA THR A 94 2.78 -6.60 6.73
C THR A 94 3.76 -5.44 6.89
N TYR A 95 4.56 -5.21 5.85
CA TYR A 95 5.39 -4.03 5.68
C TYR A 95 4.77 -3.12 4.63
N VAL A 96 4.60 -1.84 4.94
CA VAL A 96 4.07 -0.84 4.00
C VAL A 96 5.02 0.35 3.95
N GLY A 97 5.56 0.62 2.77
CA GLY A 97 6.27 1.86 2.46
C GLY A 97 5.41 2.74 1.58
N ASN A 98 5.32 4.02 1.91
CA ASN A 98 4.44 4.95 1.21
C ASN A 98 5.08 6.32 1.02
N SER A 99 5.20 6.73 -0.24
CA SER A 99 5.64 8.06 -0.67
C SER A 99 4.58 8.75 -1.54
N VAL A 100 3.32 8.30 -1.48
CA VAL A 100 2.20 8.93 -2.20
C VAL A 100 2.08 10.39 -1.79
N SER A 101 2.02 11.26 -2.78
CA SER A 101 1.72 12.68 -2.66
C SER A 101 0.34 12.96 -3.22
N PHE A 102 -0.48 13.67 -2.43
CA PHE A 102 -1.79 14.14 -2.86
C PHE A 102 -1.77 15.59 -3.35
N ALA A 103 -0.60 16.22 -3.45
CA ALA A 103 -0.47 17.62 -3.87
C ALA A 103 -1.06 17.89 -5.27
N SER A 104 -1.02 16.90 -6.16
CA SER A 104 -1.57 16.95 -7.52
C SER A 104 -2.98 16.34 -7.64
N ALA A 105 -3.66 16.08 -6.52
CA ALA A 105 -5.06 15.67 -6.53
C ALA A 105 -5.97 16.87 -6.87
N GLY A 106 -7.16 16.60 -7.39
CA GLY A 106 -8.03 17.63 -7.97
C GLY A 106 -8.50 18.73 -7.01
N LEU A 107 -8.53 18.44 -5.70
CA LEU A 107 -8.83 19.40 -4.63
C LEU A 107 -7.61 19.75 -3.77
N GLY A 108 -6.40 19.41 -4.22
CA GLY A 108 -5.16 19.70 -3.50
C GLY A 108 -4.87 18.77 -2.33
N GLY A 109 -5.43 17.55 -2.35
CA GLY A 109 -5.15 16.51 -1.37
C GLY A 109 -5.98 16.64 -0.11
N THR A 110 -7.28 16.87 -0.29
CA THR A 110 -8.20 16.91 0.85
C THR A 110 -8.34 15.52 1.49
N VAL A 111 -8.87 15.48 2.71
CA VAL A 111 -9.10 14.22 3.44
C VAL A 111 -10.02 13.30 2.65
N GLU A 112 -10.99 13.83 1.90
CA GLU A 112 -11.88 13.05 1.05
C GLU A 112 -11.12 12.33 -0.07
N GLU A 113 -10.17 13.01 -0.72
CA GLU A 113 -9.34 12.43 -1.78
C GLU A 113 -8.38 11.37 -1.22
N GLU A 114 -7.79 11.63 -0.06
CA GLU A 114 -6.96 10.65 0.64
C GLU A 114 -7.79 9.40 1.00
N MET A 115 -8.99 9.58 1.54
CA MET A 115 -9.88 8.49 1.92
C MET A 115 -10.41 7.70 0.71
N GLU A 116 -10.62 8.38 -0.41
CA GLU A 116 -10.99 7.75 -1.68
C GLU A 116 -9.83 6.89 -2.21
N ALA A 117 -8.61 7.43 -2.27
CA ALA A 117 -7.42 6.69 -2.65
C ALA A 117 -7.15 5.51 -1.71
N PHE A 118 -7.30 5.71 -0.40
CA PHE A 118 -7.13 4.67 0.60
C PHE A 118 -8.03 3.47 0.31
N LYS A 119 -9.32 3.72 0.03
CA LYS A 119 -10.29 2.66 -0.28
C LYS A 119 -9.90 1.91 -1.55
N GLN A 120 -9.59 2.64 -2.63
CA GLN A 120 -9.21 2.04 -3.91
C GLN A 120 -7.94 1.19 -3.81
N VAL A 121 -6.91 1.71 -3.14
CA VAL A 121 -5.65 0.98 -2.89
C VAL A 121 -5.92 -0.27 -2.04
N ALA A 122 -6.66 -0.12 -0.94
CA ALA A 122 -6.95 -1.23 -0.04
C ALA A 122 -7.73 -2.35 -0.75
N GLU A 123 -8.77 -2.01 -1.49
CA GLU A 123 -9.59 -2.96 -2.25
C GLU A 123 -8.76 -3.71 -3.28
N LEU A 124 -7.98 -2.98 -4.08
CA LEU A 124 -7.12 -3.58 -5.10
C LEU A 124 -6.07 -4.52 -4.49
N VAL A 125 -5.38 -4.08 -3.43
CA VAL A 125 -4.33 -4.88 -2.77
C VAL A 125 -4.93 -6.14 -2.14
N LEU A 126 -6.04 -6.03 -1.42
CA LEU A 126 -6.70 -7.17 -0.79
C LEU A 126 -7.19 -8.18 -1.83
N SER A 127 -7.81 -7.71 -2.92
CA SER A 127 -8.24 -8.57 -4.03
C SER A 127 -7.08 -9.37 -4.63
N LYS A 128 -5.91 -8.74 -4.83
CA LYS A 128 -4.72 -9.43 -5.35
C LYS A 128 -4.12 -10.42 -4.36
N LEU A 129 -4.16 -10.12 -3.06
CA LEU A 129 -3.71 -11.04 -2.01
C LEU A 129 -4.64 -12.26 -1.87
N GLU A 130 -5.95 -12.06 -1.99
CA GLU A 130 -6.94 -13.14 -2.01
C GLU A 130 -6.72 -14.06 -3.22
N PHE A 131 -6.50 -13.50 -4.41
CA PHE A 131 -6.18 -14.27 -5.62
C PHE A 131 -4.88 -15.07 -5.46
N ALA A 132 -3.83 -14.46 -4.88
CA ALA A 132 -2.56 -15.12 -4.62
C ALA A 132 -2.70 -16.28 -3.62
N ASN A 133 -3.57 -16.15 -2.62
CA ASN A 133 -3.86 -17.22 -1.66
C ASN A 133 -4.76 -18.32 -2.23
N ALA A 134 -5.68 -17.97 -3.14
CA ALA A 134 -6.60 -18.90 -3.79
C ALA A 134 -5.93 -19.76 -4.86
N THR A 135 -4.78 -19.33 -5.39
CA THR A 135 -3.94 -20.13 -6.28
C THR A 135 -3.03 -20.98 -5.39
N PRO A 136 -3.32 -22.27 -5.15
CA PRO A 136 -2.38 -23.10 -4.43
C PRO A 136 -1.13 -23.20 -5.30
N ASN A 137 0.06 -23.17 -4.69
CA ASN A 137 1.33 -23.37 -5.39
C ASN A 137 1.24 -24.56 -6.36
N GLY A 138 1.19 -24.26 -7.66
CA GLY A 138 0.98 -25.21 -8.76
C GLY A 138 0.09 -24.51 -9.79
N VAL A 139 0.62 -23.92 -10.87
CA VAL A 139 1.38 -24.57 -11.93
C VAL A 139 2.36 -23.55 -12.51
N GLN A 140 3.67 -23.89 -12.51
CA GLN A 140 4.59 -23.34 -13.51
C GLN A 140 4.51 -24.25 -14.73
N SER A 141 4.23 -23.66 -15.89
CA SER A 141 4.44 -24.26 -17.21
C SER A 141 4.86 -23.16 -18.16
#